data_AF-A0A9Q5C3D0-F1
#
_entry.id   AF-A0A9Q5C3D0-F1
#
_cell.length_a   1.000
_cell.length_b   1.000
_cell.length_c   1.000
_cell.angle_alpha   90.00
_cell.angle_beta   90.00
_cell.angle_gamma   90.00
#
_symmetry.space_group_name_H-M   'P 1'
#
loop_
_entity.id
_entity.type
_entity.pdbx_description
1 polymer ?
#
loop_
_entity_poly.entity_id
_entity_poly.type
_entity_poly.pdbx_seq_one_letter_code
_entity_poly.pdbx_strand_id
1 'polypeptide(L)'
;MQNKDHVNLGNLFLLLAAFVVLSGMFIYWGMRLAAHVFKFSTTTLTLVEYYIQWSLIYVTVYQAIFSNIKHISSITHFIRVGNFLDPNLIVVVILPSFISAWIAVILYKKFIKAI
;
A
#
# COMPACT_ATOMS: atom_id res chain seq x y z
N MET A 1 -27.24 -0.12 -29.77
CA MET A 1 -26.11 -0.67 -29.01
C MET A 1 -25.57 0.44 -28.12
N GLN A 2 -26.12 0.58 -26.91
CA GLN A 2 -25.65 1.56 -25.94
C GLN A 2 -26.05 1.02 -24.57
N ASN A 3 -25.14 0.34 -23.89
CA ASN A 3 -25.23 0.23 -22.44
C ASN A 3 -23.89 0.65 -21.88
N LYS A 4 -23.89 1.83 -21.26
CA LYS A 4 -22.73 2.42 -20.63
C LYS A 4 -22.46 1.57 -19.39
N ASP A 5 -21.30 0.92 -19.36
CA ASP A 5 -20.82 0.23 -18.16
C ASP A 5 -20.63 1.28 -17.06
N HIS A 6 -21.68 1.48 -16.26
CA HIS A 6 -21.61 2.23 -15.02
C HIS A 6 -20.80 1.37 -14.04
N VAL A 7 -19.48 1.45 -14.16
CA VAL A 7 -18.57 0.81 -13.23
C VAL A 7 -18.81 1.44 -11.85
N ASN A 8 -19.50 0.69 -11.00
CA ASN A 8 -19.85 1.14 -9.66
C ASN A 8 -18.55 1.26 -8.85
N LEU A 9 -18.24 2.47 -8.35
CA LEU A 9 -17.01 2.74 -7.59
C LEU A 9 -16.82 1.76 -6.41
N GLY A 10 -17.91 1.27 -5.83
CA GLY A 10 -17.89 0.21 -4.81
C GLY A 10 -17.32 -1.12 -5.32
N ASN A 11 -17.65 -1.53 -6.55
CA ASN A 11 -17.09 -2.74 -7.15
C ASN A 11 -15.59 -2.59 -7.45
N LEU A 12 -15.15 -1.41 -7.90
CA LEU A 12 -13.72 -1.16 -8.11
C LEU A 12 -12.93 -1.20 -6.81
N PHE A 13 -13.47 -0.62 -5.74
CA PHE A 13 -12.84 -0.67 -4.42
C PHE A 13 -12.71 -2.12 -3.91
N LEU A 14 -13.78 -2.92 -4.02
CA LEU A 14 -13.76 -4.33 -3.64
C LEU A 14 -12.78 -5.14 -4.48
N LEU A 15 -12.73 -4.89 -5.80
CA LEU A 15 -11.79 -5.53 -6.71
C LEU A 15 -10.35 -5.21 -6.28
N LEU A 16 -10.05 -3.94 -6.00
CA LEU A 16 -8.71 -3.49 -5.60
C LEU A 16 -8.31 -4.10 -4.24
N ALA A 17 -9.24 -4.16 -3.29
CA ALA A 17 -9.03 -4.85 -2.02
C ALA A 17 -8.73 -6.36 -2.22
N ALA A 18 -9.47 -7.03 -3.10
CA ALA A 18 -9.22 -8.44 -3.43
C ALA A 18 -7.83 -8.63 -4.07
N PHE A 19 -7.43 -7.74 -4.98
CA PHE A 19 -6.09 -7.75 -5.58
C PHE A 19 -4.98 -7.55 -4.54
N VAL A 20 -5.18 -6.66 -3.56
CA VAL A 20 -4.22 -6.45 -2.45
C VAL A 20 -4.04 -7.71 -1.63
N VAL A 21 -5.14 -8.37 -1.26
CA VAL A 21 -5.09 -9.61 -0.48
C VAL A 21 -4.41 -10.73 -1.28
N LEU A 22 -4.76 -10.89 -2.56
CA LEU A 22 -4.13 -11.87 -3.46
C LEU A 22 -2.63 -11.63 -3.61
N SER A 23 -2.23 -10.38 -3.86
CA SER A 23 -0.81 -9.97 -3.92
C SER A 23 -0.09 -10.29 -2.62
N GLY A 24 -0.71 -10.02 -1.46
CA GLY A 24 -0.13 -10.34 -0.15
C GLY A 24 0.10 -11.84 0.02
N MET A 25 -0.82 -12.67 -0.47
CA MET A 25 -0.65 -14.13 -0.47
C MET A 25 0.49 -14.59 -1.39
N PHE A 26 0.65 -13.99 -2.58
CA PHE A 26 1.77 -14.28 -3.47
C PHE A 26 3.12 -13.93 -2.82
N ILE A 27 3.22 -12.74 -2.22
CA ILE A 27 4.43 -12.30 -1.51
C ILE A 27 4.73 -13.25 -0.34
N TYR A 28 3.72 -13.66 0.43
CA TYR A 28 3.87 -14.64 1.50
C TYR A 28 4.45 -15.97 1.00
N TRP A 29 3.99 -16.46 -0.14
CA TRP A 29 4.55 -17.68 -0.73
C TRP A 29 6.00 -17.48 -1.18
N GLY A 30 6.32 -16.33 -1.78
CA GLY A 30 7.70 -15.93 -2.08
C GLY A 30 8.59 -15.87 -0.84
N MET A 31 8.10 -15.32 0.27
CA MET A 31 8.82 -15.31 1.55
C MET A 31 9.07 -16.71 2.09
N ARG A 32 8.12 -17.64 1.95
CA ARG A 32 8.33 -19.06 2.33
C ARG A 32 9.41 -19.74 1.50
N LEU A 33 9.47 -19.45 0.20
CA LEU A 33 10.56 -19.95 -0.66
C LEU A 33 11.89 -19.31 -0.27
N ALA A 34 11.91 -17.99 -0.07
CA ALA A 34 13.09 -17.26 0.36
C ALA A 34 13.60 -17.72 1.74
N ALA A 35 12.69 -18.15 2.64
CA ALA A 35 13.04 -18.68 3.95
C ALA A 35 13.90 -19.96 3.90
N HIS A 36 13.82 -20.71 2.80
CA HIS A 36 14.68 -21.86 2.55
C HIS A 36 16.14 -21.46 2.29
N VAL A 37 16.38 -20.21 1.89
CA VAL A 37 17.71 -19.63 1.61
C VAL A 37 18.15 -18.64 2.69
N PHE A 38 17.21 -17.89 3.28
CA PHE A 38 17.45 -16.84 4.27
C PHE A 38 16.68 -17.10 5.56
N LYS A 39 17.37 -17.24 6.68
CA LYS A 39 16.71 -17.31 8.00
C LYS A 39 16.24 -15.92 8.42
N PHE A 40 14.96 -15.63 8.23
CA PHE A 40 14.34 -14.43 8.76
C PHE A 40 14.21 -14.53 10.29
N SER A 41 14.91 -13.66 11.02
CA SER A 41 14.75 -13.57 12.48
C SER A 41 13.42 -12.87 12.82
N THR A 42 12.86 -13.21 13.99
CA THR A 42 11.63 -12.59 14.51
C THR A 42 11.79 -11.08 14.73
N THR A 43 12.98 -10.65 15.16
CA THR A 43 13.35 -9.24 15.29
C THR A 43 13.34 -8.52 13.94
N THR A 44 13.92 -9.12 12.91
CA THR A 44 13.94 -8.53 11.55
C THR A 44 12.53 -8.37 11.00
N LEU A 45 11.68 -9.39 11.13
CA LEU A 45 10.27 -9.33 10.68
C LEU A 45 9.48 -8.25 11.42
N THR A 46 9.72 -8.10 12.72
CA THR A 46 9.05 -7.08 13.54
C THR A 46 9.53 -5.67 13.18
N LEU A 47 10.82 -5.48 12.90
CA LEU A 47 11.33 -4.21 12.40
C LEU A 47 10.72 -3.87 11.03
N VAL A 48 10.68 -4.82 10.10
CA VAL A 48 10.05 -4.63 8.78
C VAL A 48 8.57 -4.25 8.92
N GLU A 49 7.83 -4.92 9.80
CA GLU A 49 6.45 -4.57 10.12
C GLU A 49 6.32 -3.12 10.60
N TYR A 50 7.16 -2.70 11.56
CA TYR A 50 7.18 -1.32 12.04
C TYR A 50 7.53 -0.31 10.94
N TYR A 51 8.50 -0.61 10.07
CA TYR A 51 8.85 0.27 8.96
C TYR A 51 7.70 0.41 7.95
N ILE A 52 6.99 -0.67 7.67
CA ILE A 52 5.81 -0.62 6.80
C ILE A 52 4.73 0.25 7.43
N GLN A 53 4.43 0.06 8.72
CA GLN A 53 3.44 0.88 9.44
C GLN A 53 3.82 2.37 9.47
N TRP A 54 5.08 2.70 9.78
CA TRP A 54 5.56 4.08 9.77
C TRP A 54 5.49 4.72 8.38
N SER A 55 5.80 3.96 7.33
CA SER A 55 5.70 4.44 5.94
C SER A 55 4.24 4.74 5.57
N LEU A 56 3.30 3.88 5.97
CA LEU A 56 1.87 4.07 5.74
C LEU A 56 1.34 5.33 6.44
N ILE A 57 1.74 5.55 7.69
CA ILE A 57 1.41 6.78 8.43
C ILE A 57 1.96 8.00 7.68
N TYR A 58 3.24 7.98 7.32
CA TYR A 58 3.89 9.11 6.64
C TYR A 58 3.18 9.49 5.33
N VAL A 59 2.85 8.50 4.48
CA VAL A 59 2.16 8.71 3.20
C VAL A 59 0.76 9.28 3.42
N THR A 60 0.03 8.77 4.43
CA THR A 60 -1.32 9.25 4.74
C THR A 60 -1.30 10.69 5.27
N VAL A 61 -0.33 11.03 6.14
CA VAL A 61 -0.16 12.41 6.63
C VAL A 61 0.25 13.34 5.48
N TYR A 62 1.17 12.93 4.61
CA TYR A 62 1.56 13.71 3.44
C TYR A 62 0.37 13.99 2.52
N GLN A 63 -0.44 12.97 2.23
CA GLN A 63 -1.68 13.12 1.48
C GLN A 63 -2.63 14.13 2.13
N ALA A 64 -2.87 13.99 3.44
CA ALA A 64 -3.79 14.86 4.17
C ALA A 64 -3.32 16.31 4.12
N ILE A 65 -2.03 16.57 4.35
CA ILE A 65 -1.44 17.92 4.29
C ILE A 65 -1.61 18.50 2.88
N PHE A 66 -1.21 17.78 1.83
CA PHE A 66 -1.31 18.28 0.46
C PHE A 66 -2.76 18.48 0.00
N SER A 67 -3.67 17.60 0.39
CA SER A 67 -5.10 17.74 0.09
C SER A 67 -5.67 19.02 0.71
N ASN A 68 -5.25 19.36 1.93
CA ASN A 68 -5.66 20.59 2.59
C ASN A 68 -4.99 21.84 1.97
N ILE A 69 -3.71 21.76 1.61
CA ILE A 69 -2.98 22.88 0.96
C ILE A 69 -3.55 23.20 -0.44
N LYS A 70 -3.92 22.18 -1.24
CA LYS A 70 -4.58 22.38 -2.55
C LYS A 70 -5.89 23.18 -2.43
N HIS A 71 -6.56 23.13 -1.28
CA HIS A 71 -7.79 23.87 -1.01
C HIS A 71 -7.56 25.38 -0.77
N ILE A 72 -6.30 25.78 -0.50
CA ILE A 72 -5.87 27.18 -0.31
C ILE A 72 -5.30 27.66 -1.66
N SER A 73 -6.16 28.26 -2.50
CA SER A 73 -5.92 28.46 -3.95
C SER A 73 -4.75 29.35 -4.39
N SER A 74 -3.90 29.87 -3.49
CA SER A 74 -2.83 30.81 -3.88
C SER A 74 -1.49 30.16 -4.25
N ILE A 75 -1.32 28.84 -4.07
CA ILE A 75 -0.04 28.14 -4.34
C ILE A 75 -0.17 27.12 -5.49
N THR A 76 -1.14 27.29 -6.38
CA THR A 76 -1.42 26.30 -7.45
C THR A 76 -0.44 26.40 -8.64
N HIS A 77 0.31 27.50 -8.77
CA HIS A 77 1.18 27.72 -9.94
C HIS A 77 2.57 27.06 -9.83
N PHE A 78 3.05 26.73 -8.62
CA PHE A 78 4.37 26.09 -8.43
C PHE A 78 4.35 24.55 -8.43
N ILE A 79 3.17 23.93 -8.38
CA ILE A 79 3.00 22.47 -8.28
C ILE A 79 2.80 21.82 -9.67
N ARG A 80 2.71 22.61 -10.74
CA ARG A 80 2.47 22.15 -12.11
C ARG A 80 3.74 21.70 -12.85
N VAL A 81 4.76 21.21 -12.15
CA VAL A 81 6.02 20.75 -12.79
C VAL A 81 6.13 19.21 -12.87
N GLY A 82 5.17 18.44 -12.31
CA GLY A 82 5.21 17.00 -12.53
C GLY A 82 3.92 16.30 -12.14
N ASN A 83 3.16 15.83 -13.14
CA ASN A 83 2.02 14.94 -12.96
C ASN A 83 2.38 13.64 -12.19
N PHE A 84 3.67 13.32 -12.07
CA PHE A 84 4.22 12.22 -11.27
C PHE A 84 4.25 12.47 -9.75
N LEU A 85 4.10 13.72 -9.31
CA LEU A 85 4.06 14.09 -7.89
C LEU A 85 2.64 14.32 -7.37
N ASP A 86 1.58 13.94 -8.10
CA ASP A 86 0.23 14.06 -7.56
C ASP A 86 0.09 13.16 -6.32
N PRO A 87 -0.10 13.72 -5.12
CA PRO A 87 -0.13 12.94 -3.87
C PRO A 87 -1.19 11.84 -3.89
N ASN A 88 -2.28 12.06 -4.64
CA ASN A 88 -3.34 11.06 -4.79
C ASN A 88 -2.89 9.83 -5.59
N LEU A 89 -2.07 10.01 -6.63
CA LEU A 89 -1.54 8.90 -7.42
C LEU A 89 -0.53 8.09 -6.61
N ILE A 90 0.33 8.78 -5.85
CA ILE A 90 1.31 8.17 -4.95
C ILE A 90 0.60 7.28 -3.93
N VAL A 91 -0.45 7.80 -3.30
CA VAL A 91 -1.29 7.11 -2.32
C VAL A 91 -1.94 5.86 -2.90
N VAL A 92 -2.56 5.98 -4.07
CA VAL A 92 -3.28 4.86 -4.72
C VAL A 92 -2.35 3.71 -5.11
N VAL A 93 -1.05 3.97 -5.33
CA VAL A 93 -0.08 2.91 -5.66
C VAL A 93 0.60 2.37 -4.40
N ILE A 94 1.03 3.27 -3.51
CA ILE A 94 1.84 2.92 -2.34
C ILE A 94 1.01 2.21 -1.27
N LEU A 95 -0.19 2.72 -0.92
CA LEU A 95 -1.01 2.12 0.15
C LEU A 95 -1.32 0.64 -0.13
N PRO A 96 -1.89 0.28 -1.30
CA PRO A 96 -2.18 -1.12 -1.61
C PRO A 96 -0.94 -2.03 -1.55
N SER A 97 0.19 -1.53 -2.05
CA SER A 97 1.45 -2.28 -2.09
C SER A 97 2.01 -2.56 -0.69
N PHE A 98 2.03 -1.54 0.17
CA PHE A 98 2.52 -1.68 1.54
C PHE A 98 1.58 -2.51 2.41
N ILE A 99 0.25 -2.39 2.23
CA ILE A 99 -0.73 -3.25 2.92
C ILE A 99 -0.54 -4.71 2.51
N SER A 100 -0.35 -4.98 1.20
CA SER A 100 -0.04 -6.32 0.69
C SER A 100 1.22 -6.90 1.34
N ALA A 101 2.30 -6.11 1.41
CA ALA A 101 3.55 -6.54 2.04
C ALA A 101 3.37 -6.79 3.55
N TRP A 102 2.61 -5.95 4.24
CA TRP A 102 2.30 -6.12 5.67
C TRP A 102 1.53 -7.40 5.95
N ILE A 103 0.49 -7.71 5.16
CA ILE A 103 -0.26 -8.97 5.24
C ILE A 103 0.69 -10.16 5.09
N ALA A 104 1.60 -10.11 4.12
CA ALA A 104 2.56 -11.18 3.90
C ALA A 104 3.48 -11.40 5.11
N VAL A 105 4.01 -10.31 5.69
CA VAL A 105 4.87 -10.35 6.88
C VAL A 105 4.12 -10.93 8.09
N ILE A 106 2.88 -10.52 8.34
CA ILE A 106 2.07 -11.06 9.45
C ILE A 106 1.78 -12.55 9.25
N LEU A 107 1.35 -12.95 8.06
CA LEU A 107 1.09 -14.36 7.75
C LEU A 107 2.34 -15.21 7.93
N TYR A 108 3.50 -14.68 7.53
CA TYR A 108 4.79 -15.34 7.74
C TYR A 108 5.16 -15.45 9.22
N LYS A 109 5.01 -14.38 10.01
CA LYS A 109 5.24 -14.39 11.47
C LYS A 109 4.34 -15.41 12.17
N LYS A 110 3.07 -15.51 11.76
CA LYS A 110 2.12 -16.52 12.27
C LYS A 110 2.54 -17.95 11.90
N PHE A 111 3.01 -18.16 10.68
CA PHE A 111 3.51 -19.48 10.22
C PHE A 111 4.70 -19.97 11.07
N ILE A 112 5.64 -19.08 11.40
CA ILE A 112 6.80 -19.42 12.25
C ILE A 112 6.50 -19.38 13.76
N LYS A 113 5.23 -19.19 14.18
CA LYS A 113 4.79 -19.06 15.58
C LYS A 113 5.54 -17.96 16.37
N ALA A 114 5.89 -16.87 15.70
CA ALA A 114 6.54 -15.72 16.33
C ALA A 114 5.56 -14.73 16.99
N ILE A 115 4.25 -14.95 16.77
CA ILE A 115 3.09 -14.30 17.38
C ILE A 115 2.00 -15.37 17.45
#